data_AF-A0A1I3QW99-F1
#
_entry.id   AF-A0A1I3QW99-F1
#
_cell.length_a   1.000
_cell.length_b   1.000
_cell.length_c   1.000
_cell.angle_alpha   90.00
_cell.angle_beta   90.00
_cell.angle_gamma   90.00
#
_symmetry.space_group_name_H-M   'P 1'
#
loop_
_entity.id
_entity.type
_entity.pdbx_description
1 polymer ?
#
loop_
_entity_poly.entity_id
_entity_poly.type
_entity_poly.pdbx_seq_one_letter_code
_entity_poly.pdbx_strand_id
1 'polypeptide(L)'
;MSHPNATLTPRTRLRLAQLIVEQGWTCTAAAKMFMVAAKTAAKWADRYRREGAAGMAERSCRPHHSPATTSPALVRQIVRLRWRQRLGPVQIAGRLALPA
;
A
#
# COMPACT_ATOMS: atom_id res chain seq x y z
N MET A 1 1.77 -4.18 -9.61
CA MET A 1 1.99 -2.81 -10.14
C MET A 1 2.71 -2.01 -9.06
N SER A 2 3.65 -1.14 -9.42
CA SER A 2 4.31 -0.24 -8.47
C SER A 2 3.39 0.96 -8.22
N HIS A 3 3.13 1.32 -6.97
CA HIS A 3 2.34 2.50 -6.64
C HIS A 3 3.09 3.76 -7.09
N PRO A 4 2.41 4.81 -7.61
CA PRO A 4 3.07 6.04 -8.09
C PRO A 4 3.96 6.70 -7.03
N ASN A 5 3.62 6.55 -5.75
CA ASN A 5 4.39 7.11 -4.63
C ASN A 5 5.54 6.20 -4.14
N ALA A 6 5.79 5.05 -4.76
CA ALA A 6 6.84 4.13 -4.32
C ALA A 6 8.22 4.64 -4.77
N THR A 7 9.03 5.13 -3.82
CA THR A 7 10.42 5.55 -4.08
C THR A 7 11.29 4.39 -4.62
N LEU A 8 11.00 3.16 -4.23
CA LEU A 8 11.72 1.96 -4.67
C LEU A 8 10.76 0.91 -5.22
N THR A 9 10.96 0.58 -6.49
CA THR A 9 10.28 -0.53 -7.18
C THR A 9 10.55 -1.87 -6.47
N PRO A 10 9.65 -2.87 -6.55
CA PRO A 10 9.89 -4.21 -6.02
C PRO A 10 11.26 -4.80 -6.41
N ARG A 11 11.70 -4.56 -7.66
CA ARG A 11 12.99 -5.03 -8.18
C ARG A 11 14.19 -4.40 -7.46
N THR A 12 14.14 -3.11 -7.14
CA THR A 12 15.23 -2.45 -6.41
C THR A 12 15.27 -2.86 -4.94
N ARG A 13 14.11 -3.11 -4.31
CA ARG A 13 14.05 -3.70 -2.96
C ARG A 13 14.67 -5.08 -2.91
N LEU A 14 14.40 -5.91 -3.92
CA LEU A 14 14.99 -7.24 -4.04
C LEU A 14 16.51 -7.16 -4.11
N ARG A 15 17.07 -6.31 -4.99
CA ARG A 15 18.52 -6.11 -5.08
C ARG A 15 19.14 -5.68 -3.75
N LEU A 16 18.51 -4.72 -3.07
CA LEU A 16 18.95 -4.29 -1.74
C LEU A 16 18.99 -5.47 -0.76
N ALA A 17 17.93 -6.28 -0.73
CA ALA A 17 17.84 -7.39 0.20
C ALA A 17 18.87 -8.50 -0.11
N GLN A 18 19.10 -8.81 -1.38
CA GLN A 18 20.13 -9.77 -1.81
C GLN A 18 21.53 -9.32 -1.43
N LEU A 19 21.86 -8.03 -1.55
CA LEU A 19 23.15 -7.51 -1.09
C LEU A 19 23.37 -7.78 0.41
N ILE A 20 22.34 -7.57 1.22
CA ILE A 20 22.44 -7.79 2.68
C ILE A 20 22.47 -9.28 3.02
N VAL A 21 21.59 -10.08 2.41
CA VAL A 21 21.36 -11.47 2.83
C VAL A 21 22.29 -12.46 2.14
N GLU A 22 22.56 -12.28 0.85
CA GLU A 22 23.37 -13.21 0.06
C GLU A 22 24.83 -12.77 -0.02
N GLN A 23 25.09 -11.46 -0.04
CA GLN A 23 26.44 -10.90 -0.20
C GLN A 23 27.03 -10.37 1.12
N GLY A 24 26.30 -10.49 2.23
CA GLY A 24 26.79 -10.13 3.57
C GLY A 24 26.99 -8.63 3.82
N TRP A 25 26.40 -7.76 3.01
CA TRP A 25 26.52 -6.32 3.23
C TRP A 25 25.83 -5.89 4.53
N THR A 26 26.40 -4.89 5.21
CA THR A 26 25.72 -4.28 6.35
C THR A 26 24.46 -3.52 5.89
N CYS A 27 23.44 -3.47 6.74
CA CYS A 27 22.21 -2.72 6.44
C CYS A 27 22.51 -1.24 6.15
N THR A 28 23.47 -0.64 6.86
CA THR A 28 23.86 0.76 6.66
C THR A 28 24.51 0.99 5.30
N ALA A 29 25.41 0.11 4.86
CA ALA A 29 26.08 0.23 3.57
C ALA A 29 25.08 0.13 2.41
N ALA A 30 24.22 -0.88 2.44
CA ALA A 30 23.16 -1.04 1.44
C ALA A 30 22.18 0.14 1.48
N ALA A 31 21.74 0.57 2.67
CA ALA A 31 20.81 1.69 2.81
C ALA A 31 21.35 3.00 2.21
N LYS A 32 22.64 3.29 2.40
CA LYS A 32 23.31 4.45 1.80
C LYS A 32 23.27 4.40 0.28
N MET A 33 23.53 3.24 -0.33
CA MET A 33 23.51 3.09 -1.79
C MET A 33 22.12 3.29 -2.40
N PHE A 34 21.06 2.85 -1.71
CA PHE A 34 19.68 2.96 -2.19
C PHE A 34 18.94 4.19 -1.63
N MET A 35 19.63 5.10 -0.93
CA MET A 35 19.06 6.33 -0.36
C MET A 35 17.84 6.08 0.55
N VAL A 36 17.96 5.07 1.42
CA VAL A 36 16.93 4.75 2.44
C VAL A 36 17.51 4.78 3.84
N ALA A 37 16.65 4.82 4.85
CA ALA A 37 17.06 4.59 6.23
C ALA A 37 17.53 3.14 6.44
N ALA A 38 18.54 2.93 7.29
CA ALA A 38 19.05 1.60 7.64
C ALA A 38 17.96 0.67 8.21
N LYS A 39 17.00 1.21 8.97
CA LYS A 39 15.83 0.48 9.48
C LYS A 39 14.93 -0.06 8.35
N THR A 40 14.78 0.69 7.25
CA THR A 40 14.02 0.24 6.07
C THR A 40 14.74 -0.89 5.37
N ALA A 41 16.07 -0.79 5.23
CA ALA A 41 16.89 -1.85 4.66
C ALA A 41 16.82 -3.13 5.50
N ALA A 42 16.95 -3.03 6.82
CA ALA A 42 16.81 -4.17 7.74
C ALA A 42 15.45 -4.84 7.61
N LYS A 43 14.36 -4.06 7.61
CA LYS A 43 12.99 -4.57 7.41
C LYS A 43 12.84 -5.37 6.11
N TRP A 44 13.45 -4.92 5.00
CA TRP A 44 13.38 -5.65 3.74
C TRP A 44 14.28 -6.87 3.71
N ALA A 45 15.46 -6.82 4.33
CA ALA A 45 16.31 -8.00 4.50
C ALA A 45 15.61 -9.09 5.31
N ASP A 46 14.98 -8.75 6.44
CA ASP A 46 14.24 -9.70 7.27
C ASP A 46 13.05 -10.30 6.52
N ARG A 47 12.34 -9.48 5.76
CA ARG A 47 11.26 -9.96 4.91
C ARG A 47 11.77 -10.90 3.82
N TYR A 48 12.89 -10.58 3.19
CA TYR A 48 13.50 -11.43 2.18
C TYR A 48 13.91 -12.79 2.75
N ARG A 49 14.50 -12.83 3.96
CA ARG A 49 14.83 -14.10 4.63
C ARG A 49 13.61 -14.99 4.85
N ARG A 50 12.45 -14.40 5.13
CA ARG A 50 11.20 -15.12 5.43
C ARG A 50 10.41 -15.54 4.21
N GLU A 51 10.36 -14.69 3.19
CA GLU A 51 9.39 -14.78 2.09
C GLU A 51 10.06 -14.85 0.71
N GLY A 52 11.40 -14.77 0.66
CA GLY A 52 12.17 -14.70 -0.57
C GLY A 52 11.77 -13.51 -1.45
N ALA A 53 11.93 -13.69 -2.76
CA ALA A 53 11.62 -12.65 -3.74
C ALA A 53 10.14 -12.22 -3.72
N ALA A 54 9.22 -13.13 -3.38
CA ALA A 54 7.79 -12.84 -3.31
C ALA A 54 7.45 -11.75 -2.28
N GLY A 55 8.21 -11.65 -1.19
CA GLY A 55 8.02 -10.64 -0.15
C GLY A 55 8.32 -9.20 -0.60
N MET A 56 8.99 -9.02 -1.74
CA MET A 56 9.33 -7.69 -2.25
C MET A 56 8.20 -7.04 -3.06
N ALA A 57 7.15 -7.80 -3.36
CA ALA A 57 5.93 -7.24 -3.93
C ALA A 57 5.31 -6.15 -3.03
N GLU A 58 4.50 -5.28 -3.63
CA GLU A 58 3.69 -4.36 -2.83
C GLU A 58 2.63 -5.14 -2.06
N ARG A 59 2.50 -4.78 -0.79
CA ARG A 59 1.37 -5.20 0.02
C ARG A 59 0.33 -4.10 -0.04
N SER A 60 -0.93 -4.50 0.03
CA SER A 60 -2.02 -3.55 0.21
C SER A 60 -1.76 -2.72 1.46
N CYS A 61 -1.80 -1.39 1.32
CA CYS A 61 -1.84 -0.48 2.45
C CYS A 61 -3.23 -0.42 3.10
N ARG A 62 -4.24 -1.09 2.49
CA ARG A 62 -5.59 -1.12 3.04
C ARG A 62 -5.58 -1.89 4.37
N PRO A 63 -6.23 -1.38 5.42
CA PRO A 63 -6.38 -2.12 6.66
C PRO A 63 -7.13 -3.43 6.40
N HIS A 64 -6.79 -4.48 7.16
CA HIS A 64 -7.48 -5.77 7.10
C HIS A 64 -8.95 -5.66 7.51
N HIS A 65 -9.25 -4.76 8.45
CA HIS A 65 -10.59 -4.51 8.94
C HIS A 65 -10.87 -3.00 8.99
N SER A 66 -12.04 -2.60 8.50
CA SER A 66 -12.50 -1.21 8.50
C SER A 66 -13.94 -1.21 9.03
N PRO A 67 -14.14 -1.05 10.36
CA PRO A 67 -15.47 -1.18 10.96
C PRO A 67 -16.44 -0.11 10.44
N ALA A 68 -15.94 1.05 10.05
CA ALA A 68 -16.72 2.12 9.43
C ALA A 68 -16.88 1.98 7.90
N THR A 69 -16.59 0.81 7.32
CA THR A 69 -16.80 0.57 5.89
C THR A 69 -18.28 0.70 5.55
N THR A 70 -18.58 1.56 4.58
CA THR A 70 -19.92 1.70 4.01
C THR A 70 -20.39 0.36 3.47
N SER A 71 -21.59 -0.07 3.89
CA SER A 71 -22.13 -1.36 3.48
C SER A 71 -22.26 -1.45 1.94
N PRO A 72 -22.05 -2.62 1.32
CA PRO A 72 -22.15 -2.76 -0.15
C PRO A 72 -23.51 -2.33 -0.70
N ALA A 73 -24.58 -2.51 0.07
CA ALA A 73 -25.92 -2.07 -0.30
C ALA A 73 -26.01 -0.54 -0.41
N LEU A 74 -25.47 0.17 0.58
CA LEU A 74 -25.45 1.63 0.60
C LEU A 74 -24.51 2.19 -0.49
N VAL A 75 -23.36 1.56 -0.73
CA VAL A 75 -22.47 1.92 -1.86
C VAL A 75 -23.21 1.85 -3.20
N ARG A 76 -24.00 0.79 -3.43
CA ARG A 76 -24.80 0.67 -4.67
C ARG A 76 -25.83 1.80 -4.81
N GLN A 77 -26.45 2.24 -3.71
CA GLN A 77 -27.38 3.38 -3.72
C GLN A 77 -26.65 4.69 -4.05
N ILE A 78 -25.52 4.95 -3.39
CA ILE A 78 -24.67 6.13 -3.64
C ILE A 78 -24.25 6.18 -5.11
N VAL A 79 -23.72 5.07 -5.66
CA VAL A 79 -23.28 4.99 -7.06
C VAL A 79 -24.45 5.22 -8.01
N ARG A 80 -25.62 4.63 -7.74
CA ARG A 80 -26.83 4.84 -8.57
C ARG A 80 -27.24 6.30 -8.61
N LEU A 81 -27.33 6.97 -7.46
CA LEU A 81 -27.70 8.39 -7.39
C LEU A 81 -26.67 9.26 -8.12
N ARG A 82 -25.37 8.99 -7.92
CA ARG A 82 -24.29 9.73 -8.60
C ARG A 82 -24.31 9.53 -10.11
N TRP A 83 -24.57 8.32 -10.58
CA TRP A 83 -24.52 8.01 -12.02
C TRP A 83 -25.80 8.34 -12.77
N ARG A 84 -26.97 8.01 -12.22
CA ARG A 84 -28.26 8.19 -12.91
C ARG A 84 -28.85 9.59 -12.75
N GLN A 85 -28.57 10.23 -11.62
CA GLN A 85 -29.15 11.54 -11.29
C GLN A 85 -28.10 12.65 -11.18
N ARG A 86 -26.81 12.33 -11.36
CA ARG A 86 -25.69 13.28 -11.29
C ARG A 86 -25.65 14.10 -9.99
N LEU A 87 -26.19 13.55 -8.90
CA LEU A 87 -26.24 14.24 -7.62
C LEU A 87 -24.84 14.40 -7.03
N GLY A 88 -24.60 15.58 -6.44
CA GLY A 88 -23.41 15.87 -5.66
C GLY A 88 -23.42 15.18 -4.28
N PRO A 89 -22.28 15.16 -3.57
CA PRO A 89 -22.16 14.47 -2.28
C PRO A 89 -23.17 14.96 -1.23
N VAL A 90 -23.40 16.27 -1.11
CA VAL A 90 -24.38 16.85 -0.17
C VAL A 90 -25.82 16.38 -0.47
N GLN A 91 -26.19 16.37 -1.75
CA GLN A 91 -27.53 15.92 -2.17
C GLN A 91 -27.73 14.42 -1.94
N ILE A 92 -26.70 13.61 -2.18
CA ILE A 92 -26.71 12.17 -1.89
C ILE A 92 -26.84 11.93 -0.39
N ALA A 93 -26.08 12.66 0.43
CA ALA A 93 -26.14 12.56 1.88
C ALA A 93 -27.55 12.87 2.40
N GLY A 94 -28.15 13.97 1.94
CA GLY A 94 -29.54 14.30 2.28
C GLY A 94 -30.55 13.24 1.83
N ARG A 95 -30.38 12.66 0.62
CA ARG A 95 -31.29 11.64 0.08
C ARG A 95 -31.23 10.31 0.84
N LEU A 96 -30.05 9.96 1.35
CA LEU A 96 -29.77 8.69 2.02
C LEU A 96 -29.65 8.82 3.55
N ALA A 97 -29.94 10.01 4.10
CA ALA A 97 -29.77 10.34 5.52
C ALA A 97 -28.38 9.97 6.06
N LEU A 98 -27.34 10.20 5.25
CA LEU A 98 -25.95 9.99 5.65
C LEU A 98 -25.42 11.26 6.34
N PRO A 99 -24.51 11.12 7.32
CA PRO A 99 -23.77 12.28 7.83
C PRO A 99 -22.98 12.92 6.69
N ALA A 100 -23.10 14.24 6.57
CA ALA A 100 -22.40 15.05 5.58
C ALA A 100 -20.91 15.24 5.93
#